data_AF-A0A7R9QYU6-F1
#
_entry.id   AF-A0A7R9QYU6-F1
#
_cell.length_a   1.000
_cell.length_b   1.000
_cell.length_c   1.000
_cell.angle_alpha   90.00
_cell.angle_beta   90.00
_cell.angle_gamma   90.00
#
_symmetry.space_group_name_H-M   'P 1'
#
loop_
_entity.id
_entity.type
_entity.pdbx_description
1 polymer ?
#
loop_
_entity_poly.entity_id
_entity_poly.type
_entity_poly.pdbx_seq_one_letter_code
_entity_poly.pdbx_strand_id
1 'polypeptide(L)'
;LWHYSFYHYWRSEGCPHSQHLPLMGDGPIPVIIIMSAYLLFVTRLGPWIMSRRPALELRGPMLTYNTVMVAINAYFFFKFISLSQYGRVFANFQFPSKYDNSERTHALILTTYLYSVSKFIDLLDTVFFVLRKRNRQVTGLHLYHHTIVPLLAWMTMKIMPTVPAFHIFGILNSLVHTIMYSYYALK
;
A
#
# COMPACT_ATOMS: atom_id res chain seq x y z
N LEU A 1 -2.88 -29.60 -3.59
CA LEU A 1 -3.03 -28.36 -4.40
C LEU A 1 -3.36 -27.15 -3.54
N TRP A 2 -4.52 -27.10 -2.87
CA TRP A 2 -4.92 -25.95 -2.02
C TRP A 2 -3.91 -25.58 -0.92
N HIS A 3 -3.48 -26.53 -0.08
CA HIS A 3 -2.48 -26.25 0.98
C HIS A 3 -1.15 -25.74 0.41
N TYR A 4 -0.77 -26.19 -0.78
CA TYR A 4 0.45 -25.75 -1.45
C TYR A 4 0.35 -24.29 -1.91
N SER A 5 -0.72 -23.96 -2.63
CA SER A 5 -0.94 -22.62 -3.19
C SER A 5 -1.21 -21.55 -2.14
N PHE A 6 -1.80 -21.91 -1.00
CA PHE A 6 -2.15 -20.94 0.06
C PHE A 6 -1.12 -20.83 1.18
N TYR A 7 -0.17 -21.77 1.30
CA TYR A 7 0.80 -21.74 2.39
C TYR A 7 2.22 -22.09 1.93
N HIS A 8 2.46 -23.27 1.34
CA HIS A 8 3.84 -23.70 1.04
C HIS A 8 4.55 -22.80 0.04
N TYR A 9 3.91 -22.48 -1.08
CA TYR A 9 4.50 -21.61 -2.12
C TYR A 9 4.96 -20.27 -1.54
N TRP A 10 4.10 -19.64 -0.74
CA TRP A 10 4.37 -18.33 -0.17
C TRP A 10 5.44 -18.37 0.91
N ARG A 11 5.58 -19.48 1.64
CA ARG A 11 6.66 -19.65 2.61
C ARG A 11 8.00 -19.96 1.94
N SER A 12 8.01 -20.77 0.87
CA SER A 12 9.24 -21.13 0.15
C SER A 12 9.77 -19.99 -0.71
N GLU A 13 8.87 -19.28 -1.42
CA GLU A 13 9.25 -18.17 -2.30
C GLU A 13 9.32 -16.83 -1.58
N GLY A 14 8.86 -16.76 -0.33
CA GLY A 14 8.90 -15.53 0.47
C GLY A 14 10.32 -15.03 0.72
N CYS A 15 10.50 -13.71 0.77
CA CYS A 15 11.77 -13.13 1.22
C CYS A 15 12.06 -13.55 2.68
N PRO A 16 13.21 -14.21 2.97
CA PRO A 16 13.52 -14.69 4.32
C PRO A 16 13.56 -13.58 5.37
N HIS A 17 14.07 -12.40 4.99
CA HIS A 17 14.23 -11.27 5.88
C HIS A 17 12.92 -10.58 6.26
N SER A 18 11.80 -10.91 5.61
CA SER A 18 10.51 -10.30 5.91
C SER A 18 9.52 -11.25 6.61
N GLN A 19 9.84 -12.54 6.78
CA GLN A 19 8.89 -13.53 7.29
C GLN A 19 8.39 -13.24 8.71
N HIS A 20 9.17 -12.56 9.53
CA HIS A 20 8.78 -12.18 10.89
C HIS A 20 7.83 -10.96 10.93
N LEU A 21 7.67 -10.24 9.81
CA LEU A 21 6.85 -9.04 9.74
C LEU A 21 5.36 -9.41 9.61
N PRO A 22 4.45 -8.59 10.18
CA PRO A 22 3.02 -8.75 9.99
C PRO A 22 2.63 -8.90 8.51
N LEU A 23 1.67 -9.79 8.23
CA LEU A 23 1.19 -10.13 6.87
C LEU A 23 2.23 -10.80 5.95
N MET A 24 3.47 -11.02 6.41
CA MET A 24 4.56 -11.57 5.58
C MET A 24 4.98 -12.98 5.98
N GLY A 25 4.57 -13.50 7.13
CA GLY A 25 4.93 -14.86 7.57
C GLY A 25 4.20 -15.98 6.83
N ASP A 26 2.90 -15.76 6.56
CA ASP A 26 2.03 -16.78 5.98
C ASP A 26 1.64 -16.43 4.54
N GLY A 27 0.70 -17.19 3.97
CA GLY A 27 0.18 -16.94 2.64
C GLY A 27 -0.83 -15.79 2.56
N PRO A 28 -1.56 -15.68 1.45
CA PRO A 28 -2.34 -14.49 1.11
C PRO A 28 -3.65 -14.36 1.90
N ILE A 29 -4.03 -15.37 2.70
CA ILE A 29 -5.33 -15.43 3.37
C ILE A 29 -5.63 -14.17 4.22
N PRO A 30 -4.72 -13.65 5.07
CA PRO A 30 -5.00 -12.44 5.84
C PRO A 30 -5.27 -11.22 4.95
N VAL A 31 -4.52 -11.09 3.85
CA VAL A 31 -4.70 -9.99 2.89
C VAL A 31 -6.02 -10.13 2.15
N ILE A 32 -6.38 -11.34 1.72
CA ILE A 32 -7.67 -11.62 1.08
C ILE A 32 -8.82 -11.24 2.03
N ILE A 33 -8.73 -11.59 3.31
CA ILE A 33 -9.73 -11.23 4.32
C ILE A 33 -9.84 -9.71 4.46
N ILE A 34 -8.72 -9.00 4.63
CA ILE A 34 -8.70 -7.54 4.75
C ILE A 34 -9.32 -6.88 3.51
N MET A 35 -8.91 -7.29 2.31
CA MET A 35 -9.40 -6.72 1.06
C MET A 35 -10.88 -7.05 0.81
N SER A 36 -11.33 -8.26 1.16
CA SER A 36 -12.74 -8.65 1.04
C SER A 36 -13.61 -7.87 2.01
N ALA A 37 -13.17 -7.70 3.26
CA ALA A 37 -13.85 -6.89 4.26
C ALA A 37 -13.95 -5.42 3.83
N TYR A 38 -12.83 -4.87 3.33
CA TYR A 38 -12.78 -3.54 2.74
C TYR A 38 -13.80 -3.36 1.60
N LEU A 39 -13.78 -4.25 0.59
CA LEU A 39 -14.68 -4.18 -0.55
C LEU A 39 -16.14 -4.31 -0.12
N LEU A 40 -16.44 -5.26 0.78
CA LEU A 40 -17.79 -5.42 1.32
C LEU A 40 -18.26 -4.15 2.04
N PHE A 41 -17.37 -3.52 2.81
CA PHE A 41 -17.66 -2.27 3.50
C PHE A 41 -17.95 -1.14 2.51
N VAL A 42 -17.04 -0.85 1.58
CA VAL A 42 -17.17 0.34 0.73
C VAL A 42 -18.27 0.21 -0.32
N THR A 43 -18.58 -1.00 -0.77
CA THR A 43 -19.59 -1.22 -1.83
C THR A 43 -21.00 -1.50 -1.31
N ARG A 44 -21.14 -2.15 -0.14
CA ARG A 44 -22.45 -2.58 0.36
C ARG A 44 -22.73 -2.10 1.78
N LEU A 45 -21.95 -2.54 2.76
CA LEU A 45 -22.28 -2.36 4.17
C LEU A 45 -22.25 -0.88 4.58
N GLY A 46 -21.19 -0.16 4.22
CA GLY A 46 -21.03 1.27 4.50
C GLY A 46 -22.15 2.13 3.88
N PRO A 47 -22.41 2.03 2.56
CA PRO A 47 -23.55 2.72 1.94
C PRO A 47 -24.90 2.36 2.57
N TRP A 48 -25.13 1.10 2.92
CA TRP A 48 -26.35 0.66 3.60
C TRP A 48 -26.50 1.29 4.99
N ILE A 49 -25.44 1.29 5.83
CA ILE A 49 -25.45 1.96 7.14
C ILE A 49 -25.71 3.46 6.97
N MET A 50 -24.98 4.10 6.05
CA MET A 50 -25.05 5.53 5.82
C MET A 50 -26.38 5.95 5.19
N SER A 51 -27.11 5.06 4.51
CA SER A 51 -28.46 5.39 4.00
C SER A 51 -29.42 5.83 5.11
N ARG A 52 -29.20 5.33 6.34
CA ARG A 52 -30.02 5.62 7.53
C ARG A 52 -29.46 6.71 8.43
N ARG A 53 -28.34 7.33 8.06
CA ARG A 53 -27.65 8.36 8.87
C ARG A 53 -27.38 9.62 8.04
N PRO A 54 -27.28 10.82 8.63
CA PRO A 54 -26.75 11.97 7.90
C PRO A 54 -25.27 11.76 7.53
N ALA A 55 -24.76 12.56 6.59
CA ALA A 55 -23.33 12.56 6.28
C ALA A 55 -22.52 12.99 7.51
N LEU A 56 -21.40 12.34 7.79
CA LEU A 56 -20.54 12.68 8.92
C LEU A 56 -19.63 13.88 8.58
N GLU A 57 -19.53 14.82 9.51
CA GLU A 57 -18.55 15.92 9.44
C GLU A 57 -17.20 15.46 10.00
N LEU A 58 -16.31 15.01 9.11
CA LEU A 58 -15.02 14.41 9.46
C LEU A 58 -13.83 15.34 9.17
N ARG A 59 -14.03 16.67 9.20
CA ARG A 59 -13.01 17.65 8.80
C ARG A 59 -11.70 17.52 9.58
N GLY A 60 -11.77 17.45 10.91
CA GLY A 60 -10.59 17.29 11.78
C GLY A 60 -9.84 15.98 11.51
N PRO A 61 -10.51 14.81 11.61
CA PRO A 61 -9.88 13.52 11.31
C PRO A 61 -9.26 13.45 9.91
N MET A 62 -9.93 13.99 8.89
CA MET A 62 -9.41 14.00 7.52
C MET A 62 -8.20 14.93 7.37
N LEU A 63 -8.19 16.10 8.01
CA LEU A 63 -7.03 16.99 8.00
C LEU A 63 -5.82 16.28 8.60
N THR A 64 -5.97 15.69 9.79
CA THR A 64 -4.90 14.92 10.44
C THR A 64 -4.41 13.78 9.55
N TYR A 65 -5.34 12.99 9.01
CA TYR A 65 -5.02 11.88 8.11
C TYR A 65 -4.26 12.37 6.86
N ASN A 66 -4.77 13.37 6.14
CA ASN A 66 -4.14 13.90 4.93
C ASN A 66 -2.75 14.45 5.23
N THR A 67 -2.56 15.21 6.31
CA THR A 67 -1.24 15.74 6.70
C THR A 67 -0.24 14.62 7.03
N VAL A 68 -0.67 13.60 7.77
CA VAL A 68 0.17 12.42 8.05
C VAL A 68 0.54 11.70 6.75
N MET A 69 -0.42 11.55 5.84
CA MET A 69 -0.18 10.89 4.55
C MET A 69 0.75 11.69 3.64
N VAL A 70 0.72 13.02 3.68
CA VAL A 70 1.74 13.86 3.01
C VAL A 70 3.13 13.52 3.53
N ALA A 71 3.33 13.49 4.85
CA ALA A 71 4.63 13.21 5.44
C ALA A 71 5.13 11.79 5.10
N ILE A 72 4.24 10.79 5.19
CA ILE A 72 4.56 9.39 4.86
C ILE A 72 4.97 9.24 3.39
N ASN A 73 4.19 9.81 2.46
CA ASN A 73 4.50 9.69 1.04
C ASN A 73 5.75 10.50 0.64
N ALA A 74 5.96 11.68 1.22
CA ALA A 74 7.19 12.45 1.02
C ALA A 74 8.42 11.66 1.50
N TYR A 75 8.32 11.04 2.68
CA TYR A 75 9.37 10.17 3.21
C TYR A 75 9.72 9.04 2.24
N PHE A 76 8.71 8.30 1.74
CA PHE A 76 8.96 7.19 0.81
C PHE A 76 9.53 7.67 -0.52
N PHE A 77 9.08 8.81 -1.04
CA PHE A 77 9.63 9.41 -2.25
C PHE A 77 11.14 9.63 -2.11
N PHE A 78 11.58 10.34 -1.08
CA PHE A 78 13.01 10.60 -0.86
C PHE A 78 13.79 9.33 -0.52
N LYS A 79 13.22 8.42 0.29
CA LYS A 79 13.88 7.19 0.70
C LYS A 79 14.13 6.25 -0.49
N PHE A 80 13.15 6.06 -1.37
CA PHE A 80 13.34 5.23 -2.57
C PHE A 80 14.29 5.88 -3.59
N ILE A 81 14.29 7.20 -3.74
CA ILE A 81 15.29 7.89 -4.59
C ILE A 81 16.71 7.66 -4.05
N SER A 82 16.90 7.80 -2.74
CA SER A 82 18.20 7.55 -2.10
C SER A 82 18.64 6.07 -2.26
N LEU A 83 17.75 5.12 -1.97
CA LEU A 83 18.05 3.68 -2.05
C LEU A 83 18.29 3.19 -3.48
N SER A 84 17.66 3.82 -4.48
CA SER A 84 17.90 3.58 -5.91
C SER A 84 19.17 4.26 -6.43
N GLN A 85 19.97 4.87 -5.54
CA GLN A 85 21.18 5.61 -5.89
C GLN A 85 20.90 6.69 -6.94
N TYR A 86 19.82 7.45 -6.73
CA TYR A 86 19.37 8.51 -7.62
C TYR A 86 19.11 8.02 -9.06
N GLY A 87 18.56 6.80 -9.17
CA GLY A 87 18.16 6.20 -10.45
C GLY A 87 19.22 5.37 -11.16
N ARG A 88 20.47 5.30 -10.66
CA ARG A 88 21.53 4.47 -11.25
C ARG A 88 21.14 3.00 -11.35
N VAL A 89 20.43 2.49 -10.34
CA VAL A 89 19.96 1.10 -10.27
C VAL A 89 18.91 0.77 -11.34
N PHE A 90 18.17 1.77 -11.82
CA PHE A 90 17.16 1.58 -12.86
C PHE A 90 17.78 1.44 -14.25
N ALA A 91 18.96 2.03 -14.48
CA ALA A 91 19.63 1.99 -15.78
C ALA A 91 20.32 0.64 -16.05
N ASN A 92 20.85 -0.02 -15.01
CA ASN A 92 21.59 -1.27 -15.14
C ASN A 92 20.81 -2.50 -14.66
N PHE A 93 19.60 -2.33 -14.11
CA PHE A 93 18.77 -3.39 -13.53
C PHE A 93 19.52 -4.29 -12.52
N GLN A 94 20.55 -3.75 -11.86
CA GLN A 94 21.31 -4.48 -10.84
C GLN A 94 20.75 -4.20 -9.46
N PHE A 95 20.10 -5.20 -8.86
CA PHE A 95 19.55 -5.11 -7.52
C PHE A 95 19.99 -6.30 -6.67
N PRO A 96 20.11 -6.10 -5.35
CA PRO A 96 20.50 -7.19 -4.47
C PRO A 96 19.46 -8.29 -4.48
N SER A 97 19.95 -9.53 -4.38
CA SER A 97 19.10 -10.70 -4.16
C SER A 97 18.31 -10.54 -2.86
N LYS A 98 17.11 -11.14 -2.79
CA LYS A 98 16.33 -11.22 -1.54
C LYS A 98 17.02 -12.04 -0.43
N TYR A 99 18.14 -12.70 -0.74
CA TYR A 99 19.00 -13.43 0.19
C TYR A 99 20.24 -12.63 0.62
N ASP A 100 20.47 -11.45 0.05
CA ASP A 100 21.61 -10.60 0.40
C ASP A 100 21.45 -10.02 1.81
N ASN A 101 22.55 -10.03 2.58
CA ASN A 101 22.57 -9.60 3.99
C ASN A 101 23.25 -8.23 4.17
N SER A 102 23.43 -7.45 3.10
CA SER A 102 23.97 -6.10 3.24
C SER A 102 22.97 -5.19 3.96
N GLU A 103 23.50 -4.22 4.72
CA GLU A 103 22.69 -3.22 5.40
C GLU A 103 21.74 -2.49 4.43
N ARG A 104 22.21 -2.23 3.21
CA ARG A 104 21.41 -1.63 2.14
C ARG A 104 20.19 -2.49 1.78
N THR A 105 20.36 -3.80 1.67
CA THR A 105 19.26 -4.73 1.34
C THR A 105 18.24 -4.79 2.46
N HIS A 106 18.68 -4.86 3.71
CA HIS A 106 17.78 -4.79 4.87
C HIS A 106 16.99 -3.48 4.90
N ALA A 107 17.66 -2.35 4.67
CA ALA A 107 17.01 -1.04 4.61
C ALA A 107 15.98 -0.96 3.46
N LEU A 108 16.31 -1.54 2.31
CA LEU A 108 15.41 -1.60 1.15
C LEU A 108 14.17 -2.45 1.43
N ILE A 109 14.35 -3.67 1.96
CA ILE A 109 13.27 -4.58 2.32
C ILE A 109 12.34 -3.96 3.37
N LEU A 110 12.90 -3.34 4.41
CA LEU A 110 12.11 -2.66 5.43
C LEU A 110 11.34 -1.46 4.85
N THR A 111 11.97 -0.67 3.98
CA THR A 111 11.31 0.46 3.32
C THR A 111 10.17 -0.01 2.43
N THR A 112 10.38 -1.07 1.63
CA THR A 112 9.35 -1.66 0.77
C THR A 112 8.21 -2.26 1.60
N TYR A 113 8.51 -2.85 2.76
CA TYR A 113 7.49 -3.33 3.69
C TYR A 113 6.61 -2.19 4.20
N LEU A 114 7.22 -1.15 4.75
CA LEU A 114 6.50 0.01 5.29
C LEU A 114 5.70 0.72 4.19
N TYR A 115 6.25 0.81 2.98
CA TYR A 115 5.52 1.33 1.82
C TYR A 115 4.29 0.47 1.51
N SER A 116 4.43 -0.86 1.52
CA SER A 116 3.32 -1.79 1.29
C SER A 116 2.22 -1.64 2.34
N VAL A 117 2.60 -1.47 3.62
CA VAL A 117 1.66 -1.17 4.70
C VAL A 117 0.92 0.14 4.44
N SER A 118 1.62 1.19 3.98
CA SER A 118 0.97 2.47 3.69
C SER A 118 -0.10 2.37 2.60
N LYS A 119 0.03 1.45 1.64
CA LYS A 119 -1.01 1.21 0.63
C LYS A 119 -2.29 0.61 1.22
N PHE A 120 -2.21 -0.15 2.31
CA PHE A 120 -3.39 -0.56 3.05
C PHE A 120 -4.01 0.61 3.84
N ILE A 121 -3.20 1.57 4.28
CA ILE A 121 -3.70 2.79 4.95
C ILE A 121 -4.46 3.68 3.97
N ASP A 122 -4.03 3.76 2.70
CA ASP A 122 -4.73 4.49 1.63
C ASP A 122 -6.19 4.00 1.42
N LEU A 123 -6.55 2.79 1.89
CA LEU A 123 -7.92 2.29 1.86
C LEU A 123 -8.88 3.14 2.71
N LEU A 124 -8.37 3.94 3.66
CA LEU A 124 -9.19 4.84 4.45
C LEU A 124 -9.79 5.99 3.60
N ASP A 125 -9.21 6.31 2.44
CA ASP A 125 -9.74 7.34 1.52
C ASP A 125 -11.19 7.03 1.11
N THR A 126 -11.44 5.82 0.63
CA THR A 126 -12.79 5.37 0.25
C THR A 126 -13.70 5.23 1.45
N VAL A 127 -13.17 4.81 2.61
CA VAL A 127 -13.95 4.77 3.86
C VAL A 127 -14.46 6.17 4.20
N PHE A 128 -13.61 7.20 4.13
CA PHE A 128 -14.03 8.59 4.34
C PHE A 128 -15.05 9.05 3.30
N PHE A 129 -14.90 8.68 2.03
CA PHE A 129 -15.89 9.01 0.99
C PHE A 129 -17.26 8.42 1.29
N VAL A 130 -17.32 7.16 1.71
CA VAL A 130 -18.57 6.48 2.07
C VAL A 130 -19.21 7.13 3.30
N LEU A 131 -18.44 7.39 4.36
CA LEU A 131 -18.92 8.01 5.59
C LEU A 131 -19.40 9.46 5.41
N ARG A 132 -18.87 10.17 4.41
CA ARG A 132 -19.30 11.53 4.03
C ARG A 132 -20.40 11.55 2.97
N LYS A 133 -20.89 10.39 2.53
CA LYS A 133 -21.83 10.23 1.40
C LYS A 133 -21.33 10.89 0.11
N ARG A 134 -20.01 10.94 -0.10
CA ARG A 134 -19.38 11.47 -1.32
C ARG A 134 -19.19 10.36 -2.37
N ASN A 135 -20.25 9.59 -2.63
CA ASN A 135 -20.19 8.41 -3.50
C ASN A 135 -19.74 8.73 -4.95
N ARG A 136 -19.91 9.98 -5.42
CA ARG A 136 -19.37 10.43 -6.71
C ARG A 136 -17.84 10.32 -6.82
N GLN A 137 -17.12 10.35 -5.69
CA GLN A 137 -15.66 10.18 -5.67
C GLN A 137 -15.23 8.71 -5.74
N VAL A 138 -16.12 7.77 -5.38
CA VAL A 138 -15.87 6.33 -5.48
C VAL A 138 -16.19 5.86 -6.90
N THR A 139 -15.34 6.27 -7.85
CA THR A 139 -15.44 5.84 -9.25
C THR A 139 -14.93 4.41 -9.41
N GLY A 140 -15.31 3.75 -10.51
CA GLY A 140 -14.81 2.40 -10.82
C GLY A 140 -13.27 2.35 -10.91
N LEU A 141 -12.65 3.39 -11.48
CA LEU A 141 -11.19 3.51 -11.55
C LEU A 141 -10.57 3.64 -10.15
N HIS A 142 -11.15 4.48 -9.29
CA HIS A 142 -10.65 4.65 -7.93
C HIS A 142 -10.76 3.36 -7.12
N LEU A 143 -11.91 2.68 -7.19
CA LEU A 143 -12.10 1.41 -6.49
C LEU A 143 -11.17 0.32 -7.03
N TYR A 144 -11.01 0.22 -8.35
CA TYR A 144 -10.05 -0.70 -8.98
C TYR A 144 -8.61 -0.42 -8.50
N HIS A 145 -8.18 0.84 -8.56
CA HIS A 145 -6.85 1.27 -8.13
C HIS A 145 -6.60 0.93 -6.66
N HIS A 146 -7.49 1.34 -5.74
CA HIS A 146 -7.36 1.06 -4.31
C HIS A 146 -7.51 -0.44 -3.97
N THR A 147 -7.96 -1.27 -4.91
CA THR A 147 -7.97 -2.73 -4.71
C THR A 147 -6.68 -3.37 -5.20
N ILE A 148 -6.24 -3.03 -6.41
CA ILE A 148 -5.11 -3.70 -7.05
C ILE A 148 -3.77 -3.24 -6.50
N VAL A 149 -3.61 -1.96 -6.15
CA VAL A 149 -2.33 -1.41 -5.67
C VAL A 149 -1.86 -2.06 -4.36
N PRO A 150 -2.68 -2.20 -3.31
CA PRO A 150 -2.25 -2.88 -2.07
C PRO A 150 -1.93 -4.36 -2.29
N LEU A 151 -2.68 -5.05 -3.17
CA LEU A 151 -2.44 -6.44 -3.53
C LEU A 151 -1.10 -6.62 -4.24
N LEU A 152 -0.82 -5.79 -5.25
CA LEU A 152 0.45 -5.81 -5.97
C LEU A 152 1.63 -5.43 -5.06
N ALA A 153 1.45 -4.45 -4.18
CA ALA A 153 2.46 -4.05 -3.21
C ALA A 153 2.79 -5.22 -2.25
N TRP A 154 1.77 -5.88 -1.70
CA TRP A 154 1.96 -7.06 -0.85
C TRP A 154 2.67 -8.21 -1.59
N MET A 155 2.22 -8.57 -2.81
CA MET A 155 2.86 -9.65 -3.58
C MET A 155 4.32 -9.35 -3.89
N THR A 156 4.61 -8.11 -4.27
CA THR A 156 5.99 -7.65 -4.54
C THR A 156 6.84 -7.76 -3.29
N MET A 157 6.36 -7.21 -2.17
CA MET A 157 7.07 -7.27 -0.90
C MET A 157 7.31 -8.71 -0.45
N LYS A 158 6.33 -9.59 -0.68
CA LYS A 158 6.41 -10.99 -0.28
C LYS A 158 7.45 -11.76 -1.07
N ILE A 159 7.49 -11.61 -2.40
CA ILE A 159 8.33 -12.47 -3.27
C ILE A 159 9.64 -11.79 -3.67
N MET A 160 9.60 -10.50 -4.04
CA MET A 160 10.75 -9.78 -4.62
C MET A 160 10.81 -8.31 -4.15
N PRO A 161 11.05 -8.05 -2.84
CA PRO A 161 11.02 -6.70 -2.28
C PRO A 161 12.10 -5.76 -2.84
N THR A 162 13.15 -6.29 -3.45
CA THR A 162 14.30 -5.53 -3.96
C THR A 162 14.18 -5.14 -5.44
N VAL A 163 13.10 -5.50 -6.14
CA VAL A 163 12.96 -5.29 -7.59
C VAL A 163 12.81 -3.79 -7.94
N PRO A 164 13.69 -3.23 -8.79
CA PRO A 164 13.71 -1.79 -9.09
C PRO A 164 12.47 -1.30 -9.83
N ALA A 165 11.89 -2.12 -10.73
CA ALA A 165 10.70 -1.73 -11.48
C ALA A 165 9.54 -1.33 -10.55
N PHE A 166 9.36 -2.04 -9.45
CA PHE A 166 8.35 -1.72 -8.44
C PHE A 166 8.70 -0.47 -7.62
N HIS A 167 9.99 -0.21 -7.37
CA HIS A 167 10.41 1.02 -6.70
C HIS A 167 10.19 2.25 -7.58
N ILE A 168 10.31 2.15 -8.91
CA ILE A 168 9.93 3.25 -9.83
C ILE A 168 8.44 3.59 -9.65
N PHE A 169 7.56 2.58 -9.67
CA PHE A 169 6.14 2.79 -9.40
C PHE A 169 5.92 3.38 -8.00
N GLY A 170 6.66 2.91 -7.00
CA GLY A 170 6.63 3.44 -5.63
C GLY A 170 7.02 4.92 -5.55
N ILE A 171 8.08 5.35 -6.24
CA ILE A 171 8.52 6.75 -6.32
C ILE A 171 7.44 7.62 -6.96
N LEU A 172 6.95 7.22 -8.14
CA LEU A 172 5.93 7.98 -8.87
C LEU A 172 4.62 8.07 -8.08
N ASN A 173 4.17 6.96 -7.50
CA ASN A 173 2.98 6.91 -6.66
C ASN A 173 3.14 7.81 -5.43
N SER A 174 4.28 7.74 -4.73
CA SER A 174 4.54 8.55 -3.55
C SER A 174 4.59 10.05 -3.88
N LEU A 175 5.14 10.44 -5.03
CA LEU A 175 5.12 11.83 -5.49
C LEU A 175 3.67 12.32 -5.73
N VAL A 176 2.90 11.56 -6.50
CA VAL A 176 1.50 11.90 -6.80
C VAL A 176 0.67 11.96 -5.52
N HIS A 177 0.84 11.01 -4.60
CA HIS A 177 0.14 11.00 -3.32
C HIS A 177 0.56 12.17 -2.41
N THR A 178 1.83 12.57 -2.41
CA THR A 178 2.28 13.77 -1.67
C THR A 178 1.52 15.00 -2.16
N ILE A 179 1.42 15.20 -3.48
CA ILE A 179 0.70 16.34 -4.08
C ILE A 179 -0.81 16.23 -3.81
N MET A 180 -1.40 15.06 -4.02
CA MET A 180 -2.82 14.81 -3.84
C MET A 180 -3.27 15.04 -2.38
N TYR A 181 -2.57 14.47 -1.40
CA TYR A 181 -2.92 14.66 0.01
C TYR A 181 -2.66 16.10 0.47
N SER A 182 -1.66 16.79 -0.08
CA SER A 182 -1.46 18.22 0.18
C SER A 182 -2.66 19.02 -0.30
N TYR A 183 -3.16 18.74 -1.51
CA TYR A 183 -4.37 19.36 -2.03
C TYR A 183 -5.60 19.07 -1.16
N TYR A 184 -5.76 17.83 -0.66
CA TYR A 184 -6.89 17.49 0.22
C TYR A 184 -6.77 18.05 1.65
N ALA A 185 -5.56 18.26 2.17
CA ALA A 185 -5.35 18.90 3.47
C ALA A 185 -5.67 20.40 3.42
N LEU A 186 -5.40 21.07 2.28
CA LEU A 186 -5.67 22.49 2.07
C LEU A 186 -7.14 22.81 1.78
N LYS A 187 -7.94 21.80 1.41
CA LYS A 187 -9.35 21.94 1.03
C LYS A 187 -10.30 21.70 2.21
#